data_AF-A0A962V350-F1
#
_entry.id   AF-A0A962V350-F1
#
_cell.length_a   1.000
_cell.length_b   1.000
_cell.length_c   1.000
_cell.angle_alpha   90.00
_cell.angle_beta   90.00
_cell.angle_gamma   90.00
#
_symmetry.space_group_name_H-M   'P 1'
#
loop_
_entity.id
_entity.type
_entity.pdbx_description
1 polymer ?
#
loop_
_entity_poly.entity_id
_entity_poly.type
_entity_poly.pdbx_seq_one_letter_code
_entity_poly.pdbx_strand_id
1 'polypeptide(L)'
;MTEKQSFIYVLADPRDSIVRYVGSTIDVRRRAKDHQHRQSGQPKLAQWKNSLFDAGLKPKFTLIMICPRHRAKAYERMIIDRYRQLGNNLLNVR
;
A
#
# COMPACT_ATOMS: atom_id res chain seq x y z
N MET A 1 -6.96 22.32 18.67
CA MET A 1 -6.52 20.92 18.54
C MET A 1 -6.08 20.70 17.11
N THR A 2 -4.84 20.29 16.87
CA THR A 2 -4.38 19.92 15.52
C THR A 2 -5.09 18.65 15.08
N GLU A 3 -5.76 18.69 13.93
CA GLU A 3 -6.45 17.52 13.39
C GLU A 3 -5.42 16.42 13.08
N LYS A 4 -5.65 15.20 13.60
CA LYS A 4 -4.74 14.08 13.35
C LYS A 4 -4.77 13.73 11.86
N GLN A 5 -3.60 13.67 11.23
CA GLN A 5 -3.45 13.32 9.82
C GLN A 5 -3.18 11.82 9.62
N SER A 6 -3.48 11.33 8.43
CA SER A 6 -3.10 10.02 7.92
C SER A 6 -2.66 10.13 6.47
N PHE A 7 -1.80 9.21 6.06
CA PHE A 7 -1.17 9.16 4.75
C PHE A 7 -1.69 7.94 4.01
N ILE A 8 -2.19 8.15 2.79
CA ILE A 8 -2.54 7.08 1.87
C ILE A 8 -1.33 6.79 0.99
N TYR A 9 -1.01 5.52 0.83
CA TYR A 9 0.13 5.05 0.07
C TYR A 9 -0.24 3.87 -0.82
N VAL A 10 0.61 3.60 -1.80
CA VAL A 10 0.53 2.42 -2.66
C VAL A 10 1.83 1.63 -2.61
N LEU A 11 1.71 0.33 -2.88
CA LEU A 11 2.82 -0.52 -3.25
C LEU A 11 2.66 -0.92 -4.71
N ALA A 12 3.68 -0.63 -5.51
CA ALA A 12 3.76 -1.07 -6.89
C ALA A 12 4.84 -2.15 -7.06
N ASP A 13 4.60 -3.05 -8.01
CA ASP A 13 5.60 -4.02 -8.42
C ASP A 13 6.74 -3.28 -9.16
N PRO A 14 8.01 -3.47 -8.76
CA PRO A 14 9.11 -2.70 -9.33
C PRO A 14 9.38 -3.02 -10.81
N ARG A 15 8.89 -4.16 -11.32
CA ARG A 15 9.15 -4.66 -12.68
C ARG A 15 8.28 -3.98 -13.74
N ASP A 16 7.00 -3.76 -13.41
CA ASP A 16 5.98 -3.23 -14.34
C ASP A 16 5.34 -1.93 -13.83
N SER A 17 5.67 -1.49 -12.62
CA SER A 17 5.08 -0.33 -11.93
C SER A 17 3.57 -0.44 -11.68
N ILE A 18 2.99 -1.64 -11.80
CA ILE A 18 1.58 -1.89 -11.51
C ILE A 18 1.37 -1.85 -10.00
N VAL A 19 0.44 -0.99 -9.55
CA VAL A 19 -0.01 -0.95 -8.15
C VAL A 19 -0.70 -2.26 -7.80
N ARG A 20 -0.22 -2.90 -6.74
CA ARG A 20 -0.74 -4.17 -6.20
C ARG A 20 -1.39 -4.01 -4.83
N TYR A 21 -1.15 -2.92 -4.11
CA TYR A 21 -1.72 -2.70 -2.78
C TYR A 21 -1.90 -1.22 -2.49
N VAL A 22 -2.99 -0.88 -1.83
CA VAL A 22 -3.26 0.45 -1.27
C VAL A 22 -3.32 0.34 0.26
N GLY A 23 -2.72 1.27 0.97
CA GLY A 23 -2.78 1.29 2.43
C GLY A 23 -2.88 2.70 3.00
N SER A 24 -3.21 2.78 4.27
CA SER A 24 -3.14 4.00 5.07
C SER A 24 -2.24 3.85 6.30
N THR A 25 -1.58 4.93 6.71
CA THR A 25 -0.75 4.96 7.94
C THR A 25 -0.78 6.33 8.60
N ILE A 26 -0.43 6.39 9.89
CA ILE A 26 -0.12 7.65 10.60
C ILE A 26 1.39 7.87 10.73
N ASP A 27 2.19 6.83 10.45
CA ASP A 27 3.65 6.85 10.49
C ASP A 27 4.18 6.25 9.19
N VAL A 28 4.60 7.14 8.28
CA VAL A 28 5.10 6.78 6.96
C VAL A 28 6.44 6.06 7.06
N ARG A 29 7.35 6.56 7.91
CA ARG A 29 8.72 6.04 7.99
C ARG A 29 8.72 4.60 8.49
N ARG A 30 7.98 4.34 9.57
CA ARG A 30 7.81 2.97 10.10
C ARG A 30 7.15 2.09 9.06
N ARG A 31 6.06 2.52 8.45
CA ARG A 31 5.31 1.68 7.50
C ARG A 31 6.11 1.37 6.22
N ALA A 32 6.88 2.32 5.71
CA ALA A 32 7.78 2.09 4.58
C ALA A 32 8.84 1.05 4.93
N LYS A 33 9.45 1.14 6.13
CA LYS A 33 10.41 0.15 6.64
C LYS A 33 9.76 -1.24 6.75
N ASP A 34 8.56 -1.34 7.31
CA ASP A 34 7.83 -2.62 7.40
C ASP A 34 7.62 -3.28 6.01
N HIS A 35 7.42 -2.47 4.97
CA HIS A 35 7.29 -2.97 3.61
C HIS A 35 8.62 -3.34 2.92
N GLN A 36 9.76 -2.91 3.46
CA GLN A 36 11.10 -3.30 2.98
C GLN A 36 11.57 -4.66 3.50
N HIS A 37 10.82 -5.28 4.40
CA HIS A 37 11.12 -6.60 4.96
C HIS A 37 10.07 -7.63 4.53
N ARG A 38 10.45 -8.91 4.58
CA ARG A 38 9.51 -10.04 4.46
C ARG A 38 8.45 -9.89 5.54
N GLN A 39 7.21 -10.12 5.16
CA GLN A 39 6.08 -9.93 6.06
C GLN A 39 5.31 -11.23 6.19
N SER A 40 5.01 -11.59 7.43
CA SER A 40 3.95 -12.53 7.78
C SER A 40 2.64 -11.76 7.96
N GLY A 41 1.52 -12.31 7.51
CA GLY A 41 0.22 -11.63 7.57
C GLY A 41 -0.69 -11.97 6.39
N GLN A 42 -1.29 -10.95 5.76
CA GLN A 42 -2.24 -11.12 4.66
C GLN A 42 -1.66 -12.04 3.57
N PRO A 43 -2.26 -13.24 3.35
CA PRO A 43 -1.60 -14.30 2.57
C PRO A 43 -1.18 -13.86 1.17
N LYS A 44 -2.07 -13.16 0.44
CA LYS A 44 -1.80 -12.71 -0.94
C LYS A 44 -0.71 -11.63 -1.02
N LEU A 45 -0.75 -10.64 -0.12
CA LEU A 45 0.25 -9.58 -0.05
C LEU A 45 1.62 -10.15 0.37
N ALA A 46 1.63 -11.05 1.36
CA ALA A 46 2.84 -11.71 1.84
C ALA A 46 3.46 -12.58 0.74
N GLN A 47 2.67 -13.40 0.04
CA GLN A 47 3.13 -14.22 -1.07
C GLN A 47 3.74 -13.37 -2.18
N TRP A 48 3.06 -12.31 -2.61
CA TRP A 48 3.59 -11.40 -3.62
C TRP A 48 4.89 -10.72 -3.16
N LYS A 49 4.93 -10.16 -1.95
CA LYS A 49 6.16 -9.56 -1.40
C LYS A 49 7.31 -10.56 -1.34
N ASN A 50 7.06 -11.78 -0.86
CA ASN A 50 8.08 -12.82 -0.77
C ASN A 50 8.62 -13.18 -2.16
N SER A 51 7.77 -13.29 -3.18
CA SER A 51 8.21 -13.52 -4.56
C SER A 51 9.11 -12.40 -5.10
N LEU A 52 8.89 -11.15 -4.68
CA LEU A 52 9.79 -10.04 -5.02
C LEU A 52 11.13 -10.20 -4.29
N PHE A 53 11.11 -10.50 -2.99
CA PHE A 53 12.34 -10.67 -2.21
C PHE A 53 13.18 -11.87 -2.69
N ASP A 54 12.54 -12.95 -3.12
CA ASP A 54 13.21 -14.11 -3.71
C ASP A 54 13.94 -13.73 -5.00
N ALA A 55 13.41 -12.76 -5.75
CA ALA A 55 14.05 -12.17 -6.93
C ALA A 55 15.03 -11.02 -6.60
N GLY A 56 15.33 -10.74 -5.32
CA GLY A 56 16.18 -9.63 -4.90
C GLY A 56 15.52 -8.24 -5.06
N LEU A 57 14.21 -8.19 -5.29
CA LEU A 57 13.43 -6.98 -5.53
C LEU A 57 12.65 -6.54 -4.29
N LYS A 58 12.21 -5.28 -4.28
CA LYS A 58 11.36 -4.69 -3.23
C LYS A 58 10.20 -3.93 -3.84
N PRO A 59 9.01 -3.96 -3.21
CA PRO A 59 7.88 -3.14 -3.68
C PRO A 59 8.23 -1.65 -3.62
N LYS A 60 7.79 -0.89 -4.62
CA LYS A 60 7.92 0.58 -4.63
C LYS A 60 6.83 1.17 -3.74
N PHE A 61 7.23 1.81 -2.64
CA PHE A 61 6.34 2.52 -1.73
C PHE A 61 6.16 3.97 -2.17
N THR A 62 4.93 4.40 -2.45
CA THR A 62 4.65 5.76 -2.91
C THR A 62 3.50 6.37 -2.10
N LEU A 63 3.72 7.57 -1.55
CA LEU A 63 2.66 8.36 -0.95
C LEU A 63 1.77 8.96 -2.04
N ILE A 64 0.46 8.83 -1.89
CA ILE A 64 -0.52 9.39 -2.82
C ILE A 64 -1.11 10.69 -2.28
N MET A 65 -1.47 10.71 -0.99
CA MET A 65 -2.09 11.88 -0.38
C MET A 65 -2.01 11.88 1.15
N ILE A 66 -2.20 13.07 1.72
CA ILE A 66 -2.40 13.30 3.16
C ILE A 66 -3.88 13.64 3.35
N CYS A 67 -4.48 13.11 4.41
CA CYS A 67 -5.88 13.36 4.72
C CYS A 67 -6.13 13.40 6.24
N PRO A 68 -7.27 13.96 6.67
CA PRO A 68 -7.75 13.79 8.04
C PRO A 68 -7.88 12.31 8.39
N ARG A 69 -7.39 11.92 9.57
CA ARG A 69 -7.37 10.52 10.02
C ARG A 69 -8.77 9.88 10.02
N HIS A 70 -9.81 10.66 10.33
CA HIS A 70 -11.19 10.17 10.33
C HIS A 70 -11.70 9.82 8.92
N ARG A 71 -11.09 10.38 7.85
CA ARG A 71 -11.43 10.09 6.45
C ARG A 71 -10.52 9.06 5.78
N ALA A 72 -9.47 8.59 6.45
CA ALA A 72 -8.46 7.71 5.86
C ALA A 72 -9.05 6.46 5.19
N LYS A 73 -10.03 5.80 5.84
CA LYS A 73 -10.71 4.63 5.28
C LYS A 73 -11.52 4.95 4.02
N ALA A 74 -12.17 6.11 3.97
CA ALA A 74 -12.95 6.53 2.80
C ALA A 74 -12.04 6.80 1.61
N TYR A 75 -10.92 7.51 1.83
CA TYR A 75 -9.93 7.75 0.79
C TYR A 75 -9.22 6.46 0.35
N GLU A 76 -8.87 5.57 1.28
CA GLU A 76 -8.29 4.26 0.94
C GLU A 76 -9.23 3.46 0.02
N ARG A 77 -10.53 3.40 0.33
CA ARG A 77 -11.54 2.74 -0.52
C ARG A 77 -11.65 3.41 -1.89
N MET A 78 -11.73 4.74 -1.94
CA MET A 78 -11.79 5.49 -3.20
C MET A 78 -10.59 5.19 -4.11
N ILE A 79 -9.38 5.14 -3.54
CA ILE A 79 -8.15 4.82 -4.30
C ILE A 79 -8.13 3.36 -4.73
N ILE A 80 -8.57 2.42 -3.89
CA ILE A 80 -8.72 1.00 -4.25
C ILE A 80 -9.66 0.86 -5.45
N ASP A 81 -10.81 1.51 -5.42
CA ASP A 81 -11.81 1.43 -6.48
C ASP A 81 -11.27 2.07 -7.77
N ARG A 82 -10.55 3.20 -7.67
CA ARG A 82 -9.89 3.83 -8.82
C ARG A 82 -8.90 2.89 -9.50
N TYR A 83 -8.00 2.24 -8.75
CA TYR A 83 -7.04 1.31 -9.35
C TYR A 83 -7.70 0.04 -9.90
N ARG A 84 -8.79 -0.45 -9.28
CA ARG A 84 -9.58 -1.56 -9.84
C ARG A 84 -10.24 -1.19 -11.16
N GLN A 85 -10.78 0.03 -11.28
CA GLN A 85 -11.35 0.54 -12.54
C GLN A 85 -10.29 0.68 -13.65
N LEU A 86 -9.04 0.95 -13.28
CA LEU A 86 -7.91 0.97 -14.21
C LEU A 86 -7.41 -0.43 -14.59
N GLY A 87 -8.02 -1.50 -14.07
CA GLY A 87 -7.66 -2.89 -14.37
C GLY A 87 -6.60 -3.50 -13.46
N ASN A 88 -6.15 -2.80 -12.40
CA ASN A 88 -5.15 -3.33 -11.50
C ASN A 88 -5.72 -4.46 -10.63
N ASN A 89 -5.03 -5.60 -10.62
CA ASN A 89 -5.32 -6.71 -9.71
C ASN A 89 -4.73 -6.43 -8.32
N LEU A 90 -5.48 -5.67 -7.50
CA LEU A 90 -5.10 -5.34 -6.13
C LEU A 90 -5.22 -6.53 -5.18
N LEU A 91 -4.26 -6.64 -4.27
CA LEU A 91 -4.13 -7.69 -3.27
C LEU A 91 -4.81 -7.37 -1.93
N ASN A 92 -5.41 -6.17 -1.80
CA ASN A 92 -6.23 -5.80 -0.65
C ASN A 92 -7.35 -6.84 -0.44
N VAL A 93 -7.45 -7.37 0.79
CA VAL A 93 -8.57 -8.23 1.19
C VAL A 93 -9.85 -7.40 1.16
N ARG A 94 -10.93 -7.96 0.60
CA ARG A 94 -12.26 -7.33 0.57
C ARG A 94 -12.93 -7.38 1.95
#